data_AF-A0A1K2HSL7-F1
#
_entry.id   AF-A0A1K2HSL7-F1
#
_cell.length_a   1.000
_cell.length_b   1.000
_cell.length_c   1.000
_cell.angle_alpha   90.00
_cell.angle_beta   90.00
_cell.angle_gamma   90.00
#
_symmetry.space_group_name_H-M   'P 1'
#
loop_
_entity.id
_entity.type
_entity.pdbx_description
1 polymer ?
#
loop_
_entity_poly.entity_id
_entity_poly.type
_entity_poly.pdbx_seq_one_letter_code
_entity_poly.pdbx_strand_id
1 'polypeptide(L)'
;MATLIPSLNSCLGRMTSGEKRFAYRLEKLLEDDYLCWYDVTVGVKRRRPDFLVLNPQRGLLALEVKDWKIGSIRGIDPITIEAEFNGQIVKDVNPLLKARDFINVTIDLLKRDPLLLQAPDSRYTGKLVMPYGHGLVLANNASHDPNEQARVLYVGMTRAMNRLWLTTSKDSDFAQKAQLACTRLAA
;
A
#
# COMPACT_ATOMS: atom_id res chain seq x y z
N MET A 1 -7.00 17.55 -3.48
CA MET A 1 -6.30 16.52 -4.26
C MET A 1 -4.93 16.35 -3.62
N ALA A 2 -4.52 15.11 -3.37
CA ALA A 2 -3.23 14.84 -2.75
C ALA A 2 -2.06 15.42 -3.55
N THR A 3 -0.98 15.76 -2.85
CA THR A 3 0.24 16.25 -3.48
C THR A 3 1.17 15.10 -3.82
N LEU A 4 1.44 14.89 -5.11
CA LEU A 4 2.44 13.91 -5.55
C LEU A 4 3.84 14.54 -5.64
N ILE A 5 4.84 13.85 -5.08
CA ILE A 5 6.22 14.33 -4.99
C ILE A 5 7.18 13.26 -5.58
N PRO A 6 7.91 13.55 -6.67
CA PRO A 6 7.82 14.77 -7.47
C PRO A 6 6.47 14.82 -8.24
N SER A 7 6.09 16.01 -8.71
CA SER A 7 4.81 16.22 -9.40
C SER A 7 4.59 15.20 -10.53
N LEU A 8 3.33 14.80 -10.74
CA LEU A 8 2.98 13.71 -11.66
C LEU A 8 3.63 13.87 -13.04
N ASN A 9 3.47 15.05 -13.65
CA ASN A 9 4.04 15.35 -14.97
C ASN A 9 5.56 15.12 -15.07
N SER A 10 6.30 15.29 -13.97
CA SER A 10 7.76 15.11 -13.94
C SER A 10 8.21 13.65 -13.83
N CYS A 11 7.34 12.74 -13.38
CA CYS A 11 7.68 11.33 -13.18
C CYS A 11 6.93 10.36 -14.12
N LEU A 12 5.92 10.82 -14.87
CA LEU A 12 5.18 10.00 -15.83
C LEU A 12 6.07 9.21 -16.80
N GLY A 13 7.17 9.79 -17.30
CA GLY A 13 8.07 9.10 -18.24
C GLY A 13 8.79 7.89 -17.63
N ARG A 14 8.94 7.85 -16.30
CA ARG A 14 9.67 6.80 -15.56
C ARG A 14 8.75 5.71 -15.00
N MET A 15 7.46 6.01 -14.89
CA MET A 15 6.49 5.11 -14.29
C MET A 15 6.05 3.97 -15.22
N THR A 16 5.89 2.78 -14.65
CA THR A 16 5.18 1.68 -15.32
C THR A 16 3.70 2.04 -15.53
N SER A 17 3.00 1.32 -16.41
CA SER A 17 1.57 1.53 -16.63
C SER A 17 0.75 1.37 -15.35
N GLY A 18 1.10 0.40 -14.51
CA GLY A 18 0.50 0.19 -13.19
C GLY A 18 0.73 1.36 -12.23
N GLU A 19 1.97 1.84 -12.12
CA GLU A 19 2.33 3.01 -11.30
C GLU A 19 1.61 4.27 -11.75
N LYS A 20 1.55 4.54 -13.06
CA LYS A 20 0.79 5.68 -13.62
C LYS A 20 -0.66 5.64 -13.16
N ARG A 21 -1.32 4.49 -13.38
CA ARG A 21 -2.72 4.29 -13.00
C ARG A 21 -2.95 4.45 -11.49
N PHE A 22 -1.97 4.11 -10.67
CA PHE A 22 -2.06 4.28 -9.22
C PHE A 22 -1.82 5.74 -8.81
N ALA A 23 -0.80 6.40 -9.37
CA ALA A 23 -0.49 7.81 -9.11
C ALA A 23 -1.67 8.73 -9.44
N TYR A 24 -2.32 8.54 -10.60
CA TYR A 24 -3.54 9.28 -10.96
C TYR A 24 -4.68 9.08 -9.96
N ARG A 25 -4.81 7.87 -9.40
CA ARG A 25 -5.84 7.59 -8.38
C ARG A 25 -5.51 8.26 -7.05
N LEU A 26 -4.25 8.23 -6.63
CA LEU A 26 -3.83 8.92 -5.40
C LEU A 26 -4.13 10.42 -5.50
N GLU A 27 -3.68 11.08 -6.57
CA GLU A 27 -3.91 12.52 -6.78
C GLU A 27 -5.41 12.86 -6.82
N LYS A 28 -6.20 12.07 -7.53
CA LYS A 28 -7.64 12.34 -7.74
C LYS A 28 -8.53 12.01 -6.53
N LEU A 29 -8.24 10.93 -5.81
CA LEU A 29 -9.16 10.37 -4.82
C LEU A 29 -8.81 10.72 -3.38
N LEU A 30 -7.54 11.01 -3.09
CA LEU A 30 -7.12 11.40 -1.76
C LEU A 30 -7.33 12.90 -1.52
N GLU A 31 -7.59 13.22 -0.26
CA GLU A 31 -7.73 14.59 0.23
C GLU A 31 -6.40 15.38 0.06
N ASP A 32 -6.46 16.70 0.16
CA ASP A 32 -5.32 17.59 -0.06
C ASP A 32 -4.26 17.58 1.06
N ASP A 33 -4.58 17.00 2.22
CA ASP A 33 -3.68 16.78 3.34
C ASP A 33 -2.78 15.53 3.18
N TYR A 34 -2.91 14.81 2.05
CA TYR A 34 -2.05 13.69 1.71
C TYR A 34 -0.81 14.12 0.92
N LEU A 35 0.36 13.65 1.39
CA LEU A 35 1.62 13.73 0.67
C LEU A 35 1.98 12.33 0.14
N CYS A 36 2.13 12.23 -1.18
CA CYS A 36 2.39 10.98 -1.87
C CYS A 36 3.74 11.07 -2.58
N TRP A 37 4.77 10.45 -2.03
CA TRP A 37 6.07 10.37 -2.66
C TRP A 37 6.16 9.19 -3.62
N TYR A 38 6.78 9.39 -4.78
CA TYR A 38 7.09 8.35 -5.76
C TYR A 38 8.61 8.14 -5.87
N ASP A 39 9.05 6.87 -5.91
CA ASP A 39 10.45 6.48 -6.13
C ASP A 39 11.43 7.15 -5.15
N VAL A 40 11.04 7.23 -3.87
CA VAL A 40 11.86 7.85 -2.82
C VAL A 40 12.87 6.87 -2.25
N THR A 41 14.13 7.29 -2.23
CA THR A 41 15.20 6.59 -1.53
C THR A 41 15.21 6.94 -0.06
N VAL A 42 15.26 5.92 0.79
CA VAL A 42 15.46 6.09 2.23
C VAL A 42 16.65 5.27 2.70
N GLY A 43 17.51 5.92 3.51
CA GLY A 43 18.69 5.30 4.12
C GLY A 43 19.81 4.95 3.15
N VAL A 44 20.86 4.33 3.70
CA VAL A 44 22.13 4.07 2.98
C VAL A 44 22.00 2.96 1.93
N LYS A 45 21.05 2.04 2.12
CA LYS A 45 20.84 0.86 1.24
C LYS A 45 19.98 1.16 0.00
N ARG A 46 19.64 2.43 -0.29
CA ARG A 46 18.82 2.87 -1.44
C ARG A 46 17.61 1.95 -1.71
N ARG A 47 16.90 1.52 -0.68
CA ARG A 47 15.63 0.80 -0.87
C ARG A 47 14.59 1.81 -1.34
N ARG A 48 13.80 1.43 -2.34
CA ARG A 48 12.81 2.29 -2.98
C ARG A 48 11.51 1.50 -3.12
N PRO A 49 10.44 1.83 -2.39
CA PRO A 49 9.13 1.41 -2.77
C PRO A 49 8.68 2.30 -3.93
N ASP A 50 7.67 1.85 -4.64
CA ASP A 50 7.07 2.69 -5.67
C ASP A 50 6.44 3.94 -5.05
N PHE A 51 5.74 3.82 -3.91
CA PHE A 51 5.10 4.96 -3.25
C PHE A 51 5.28 4.97 -1.72
N LEU A 52 5.39 6.18 -1.16
CA LEU A 52 5.26 6.45 0.28
C LEU A 52 4.16 7.48 0.47
N VAL A 53 3.10 7.14 1.21
CA VAL A 53 1.92 7.98 1.40
C VAL A 53 1.85 8.41 2.86
N LEU A 54 1.79 9.70 3.13
CA LEU A 54 1.60 10.27 4.45
C LEU A 54 0.29 11.04 4.48
N ASN A 55 -0.50 10.77 5.52
CA ASN A 55 -1.50 11.72 5.99
C ASN A 55 -1.16 12.04 7.45
N PRO A 56 -1.03 13.31 7.85
CA PRO A 56 -0.63 13.68 9.21
C PRO A 56 -1.50 13.10 10.33
N GLN A 57 -2.79 12.83 10.05
CA GLN A 57 -3.74 12.29 11.03
C GLN A 57 -3.87 10.76 10.95
N ARG A 58 -3.64 10.16 9.77
CA ARG A 58 -3.85 8.72 9.51
C ARG A 58 -2.55 7.92 9.45
N GLY A 59 -1.40 8.58 9.35
CA GLY A 59 -0.08 7.97 9.40
C GLY A 59 0.58 7.72 8.04
N LEU A 60 1.56 6.80 8.04
CA LEU A 60 2.50 6.58 6.95
C LEU A 60 2.34 5.19 6.30
N LEU A 61 2.32 5.11 4.97
CA LEU A 61 2.10 3.86 4.24
C LEU A 61 3.08 3.71 3.09
N ALA A 62 3.92 2.67 3.13
CA ALA A 62 4.80 2.30 2.01
C ALA A 62 4.11 1.30 1.09
N LEU A 63 4.06 1.58 -0.21
CA LEU A 63 3.36 0.76 -1.19
C LEU A 63 4.28 0.36 -2.33
N GLU A 64 4.34 -0.94 -2.59
CA GLU A 64 4.92 -1.49 -3.80
C GLU A 64 3.79 -1.71 -4.81
N VAL A 65 4.00 -1.34 -6.07
CA VAL A 65 3.03 -1.48 -7.16
C VAL A 65 3.54 -2.54 -8.12
N LYS A 66 2.63 -3.44 -8.53
CA LYS A 66 2.90 -4.42 -9.57
C LYS A 66 1.76 -4.47 -10.56
N ASP A 67 2.09 -4.58 -11.83
CA ASP A 67 1.12 -4.71 -12.93
C ASP A 67 0.73 -6.18 -13.18
N TRP A 68 0.78 -7.00 -12.12
CA TRP A 68 0.48 -8.43 -12.17
C TRP A 68 -1.02 -8.69 -12.08
N LYS A 69 -1.48 -9.77 -12.72
CA LYS A 69 -2.81 -10.34 -12.52
C LYS A 69 -2.75 -11.34 -11.36
N ILE A 70 -3.76 -11.48 -10.49
CA ILE A 70 -3.66 -12.50 -9.42
C ILE A 70 -3.55 -13.90 -10.02
N GLY A 71 -4.21 -14.17 -11.16
CA GLY A 71 -4.07 -15.44 -11.89
C GLY A 71 -2.65 -15.75 -12.39
N SER A 72 -1.76 -14.77 -12.48
CA SER A 72 -0.34 -15.02 -12.80
C SER A 72 0.47 -15.51 -11.60
N ILE A 73 0.00 -15.32 -10.36
CA ILE A 73 0.74 -15.74 -9.17
C ILE A 73 0.57 -17.26 -9.00
N ARG A 74 1.68 -17.99 -9.07
CA ARG A 74 1.73 -19.46 -8.92
C ARG A 74 2.03 -19.88 -7.49
N GLY A 75 2.86 -19.11 -6.79
CA GLY A 75 3.20 -19.36 -5.39
C GLY A 75 3.65 -18.08 -4.69
N ILE A 76 3.36 -17.95 -3.40
CA ILE A 76 3.80 -16.83 -2.58
C ILE A 76 4.13 -17.30 -1.17
N ASP A 77 5.28 -16.88 -0.67
CA ASP A 77 5.72 -17.07 0.72
C ASP A 77 6.21 -15.73 1.29
N PRO A 78 6.54 -15.62 2.59
CA PRO A 78 6.98 -14.36 3.18
C PRO A 78 8.22 -13.71 2.55
N ILE A 79 9.05 -14.48 1.84
CA ILE A 79 10.34 -14.08 1.27
C ILE A 79 10.27 -14.01 -0.26
N THR A 80 9.63 -14.97 -0.91
CA THR A 80 9.63 -15.09 -2.38
C THR A 80 8.23 -15.12 -2.97
N ILE A 81 8.15 -14.77 -4.24
CA ILE A 81 6.97 -14.97 -5.07
C ILE A 81 7.38 -15.63 -6.39
N GLU A 82 6.53 -16.54 -6.84
CA GLU A 82 6.62 -17.20 -8.15
C GLU A 82 5.39 -16.80 -8.96
N ALA A 83 5.63 -16.18 -10.12
CA ALA A 83 4.57 -15.72 -11.01
C ALA A 83 4.89 -16.07 -12.47
N GLU A 84 3.86 -16.36 -13.26
CA GLU A 84 4.00 -16.73 -14.66
C GLU A 84 3.60 -15.57 -15.59
N PHE A 85 4.52 -15.20 -16.48
CA PHE A 85 4.29 -14.18 -17.50
C PHE A 85 4.67 -14.74 -18.86
N ASN A 86 3.76 -14.69 -19.82
CA ASN A 86 3.98 -15.18 -21.20
C ASN A 86 4.52 -16.63 -21.26
N GLY A 87 4.03 -17.50 -20.38
CA GLY A 87 4.47 -18.90 -20.29
C GLY A 87 5.80 -19.12 -19.56
N GLN A 88 6.43 -18.08 -19.02
CA GLN A 88 7.67 -18.17 -18.24
C GLN A 88 7.41 -17.93 -16.76
N ILE A 89 7.93 -18.81 -15.90
CA ILE A 89 7.90 -18.64 -14.45
C ILE A 89 9.05 -17.73 -14.03
N VAL A 90 8.70 -16.63 -13.36
CA VAL A 90 9.63 -15.68 -12.74
C VAL A 90 9.55 -15.86 -11.23
N LYS A 91 10.72 -16.00 -10.61
CA LYS A 91 10.87 -16.00 -9.15
C LYS A 91 11.58 -14.73 -8.71
N ASP A 92 10.98 -13.96 -7.80
CA ASP A 92 11.54 -12.73 -7.26
C ASP A 92 11.28 -12.65 -5.74
N VAL A 93 11.94 -11.72 -5.07
CA VAL A 93 11.65 -11.36 -3.68
C VAL A 93 10.23 -10.82 -3.58
N ASN A 94 9.50 -11.26 -2.56
CA ASN A 94 8.14 -10.86 -2.30
C ASN A 94 8.04 -9.31 -2.20
N PRO A 95 7.24 -8.66 -3.08
CA PRO A 95 6.98 -7.21 -3.04
C PRO A 95 6.56 -6.69 -1.66
N LEU A 96 5.77 -7.46 -0.91
CA LEU A 96 5.37 -7.09 0.46
C LEU A 96 6.57 -7.05 1.41
N LEU A 97 7.54 -7.94 1.25
CA LEU A 97 8.78 -7.91 2.02
C LEU A 97 9.61 -6.68 1.65
N LYS A 98 9.70 -6.33 0.35
CA LYS A 98 10.37 -5.10 -0.10
C LYS A 98 9.77 -3.85 0.55
N ALA A 99 8.44 -3.73 0.55
CA ALA A 99 7.72 -2.63 1.18
C ALA A 99 7.88 -2.62 2.71
N ARG A 100 7.84 -3.79 3.37
CA ARG A 100 8.06 -3.94 4.81
C ARG A 100 9.46 -3.49 5.23
N ASP A 101 10.48 -3.95 4.52
CA ASP A 101 11.86 -3.60 4.81
C ASP A 101 12.09 -2.10 4.65
N PHE A 102 11.49 -1.49 3.62
CA PHE A 102 11.58 -0.06 3.42
C PHE A 102 10.91 0.74 4.55
N ILE A 103 9.67 0.41 4.93
CA ILE A 103 8.98 1.18 5.98
C ILE A 103 9.71 1.07 7.31
N ASN A 104 10.32 -0.09 7.62
CA ASN A 104 11.11 -0.26 8.84
C ASN A 104 12.33 0.68 8.87
N VAL A 105 13.08 0.75 7.77
CA VAL A 105 14.22 1.68 7.65
C VAL A 105 13.74 3.13 7.77
N THR A 106 12.60 3.46 7.17
CA THR A 106 12.00 4.79 7.25
C THR A 106 11.63 5.15 8.68
N ILE A 107 10.98 4.25 9.40
CA ILE A 107 10.58 4.46 10.79
C ILE A 107 11.81 4.66 11.69
N ASP A 108 12.87 3.88 11.49
CA ASP A 108 14.08 4.02 12.31
C ASP A 108 14.84 5.34 12.07
N LEU A 109 14.68 5.94 10.89
CA LEU A 109 15.17 7.30 10.63
C LEU A 109 14.25 8.34 11.27
N LEU A 110 12.93 8.20 11.14
CA LEU A 110 11.96 9.14 11.71
C LEU A 110 12.02 9.18 13.24
N LYS A 111 12.29 8.06 13.90
CA LYS A 111 12.47 7.99 15.36
C LYS A 111 13.64 8.82 15.90
N ARG A 112 14.52 9.34 15.03
CA ARG A 112 15.61 10.23 15.44
C ARG A 112 15.12 11.64 15.76
N ASP A 113 13.92 12.00 15.32
CA ASP A 113 13.29 13.27 15.66
C ASP A 113 12.39 13.10 16.90
N PRO A 114 12.72 13.73 18.04
CA PRO A 114 11.91 13.65 19.25
C PRO A 114 10.46 14.13 19.06
N LEU A 115 10.19 15.04 18.11
CA LEU A 115 8.84 15.53 17.83
C LEU A 115 7.94 14.46 17.20
N LEU A 116 8.53 13.42 16.61
CA LEU A 116 7.81 12.31 16.02
C LEU A 116 7.63 11.15 16.99
N LEU A 117 8.10 11.26 18.25
CA LEU A 117 8.00 10.20 19.25
C LEU A 117 6.84 10.43 20.22
N GLN A 118 6.22 9.33 20.65
CA GLN A 118 5.25 9.33 21.74
C GLN A 118 5.86 9.90 23.02
N ALA A 119 5.05 10.59 23.81
CA ALA A 119 5.47 11.21 25.06
C ALA A 119 6.08 10.17 26.03
N PRO A 120 7.05 10.57 26.89
CA PRO A 120 7.77 9.63 27.77
C PRO A 120 6.90 8.80 28.72
N ASP A 121 5.73 9.31 29.09
CA ASP A 121 4.73 8.69 29.97
C ASP A 121 3.73 7.77 29.24
N SER A 122 3.83 7.67 27.91
CA SER A 122 2.97 6.80 27.09
C SER A 122 3.33 5.32 27.22
N ARG A 123 2.34 4.43 27.08
CA ARG A 123 2.58 2.99 26.90
C ARG A 123 3.44 2.68 25.66
N TYR A 124 3.49 3.61 24.71
CA TYR A 124 4.21 3.47 23.44
C TYR A 124 5.47 4.35 23.38
N THR A 125 6.07 4.73 24.51
CA THR A 125 7.30 5.53 24.56
C THR A 125 8.38 5.01 23.61
N GLY A 126 9.00 5.93 22.86
CA GLY A 126 10.01 5.61 21.84
C GLY A 126 9.45 5.03 20.53
N LYS A 127 8.12 4.89 20.40
CA LYS A 127 7.45 4.64 19.11
C LYS A 127 7.03 5.96 18.48
N LEU A 128 6.70 5.91 17.18
CA LEU A 128 6.20 7.08 16.49
C LEU A 128 4.83 7.52 17.02
N VAL A 129 4.57 8.83 16.98
CA VAL A 129 3.26 9.43 17.31
C VAL A 129 2.16 9.01 16.34
N MET A 130 2.53 8.57 15.14
CA MET A 130 1.62 8.17 14.08
C MET A 130 1.73 6.67 13.76
N PRO A 131 0.63 6.03 13.32
CA PRO A 131 0.68 4.67 12.84
C PRO A 131 1.43 4.59 11.51
N TYR A 132 1.93 3.40 11.18
CA TYR A 132 2.56 3.15 9.89
C TYR A 132 2.28 1.74 9.39
N GLY A 133 2.40 1.55 8.07
CA GLY A 133 2.14 0.27 7.43
C GLY A 133 2.87 0.11 6.10
N HIS A 134 2.69 -1.06 5.50
CA HIS A 134 3.17 -1.35 4.16
C HIS A 134 2.13 -2.20 3.40
N GLY A 135 2.19 -2.17 2.07
CA GLY A 135 1.26 -2.92 1.23
C GLY A 135 1.77 -3.15 -0.19
N LEU A 136 1.04 -4.01 -0.90
CA LEU A 136 1.23 -4.30 -2.31
C LEU A 136 -0.04 -3.90 -3.06
N VAL A 137 0.14 -3.10 -4.11
CA VAL A 137 -0.93 -2.68 -5.02
C VAL A 137 -0.79 -3.48 -6.31
N LEU A 138 -1.80 -4.28 -6.63
CA LEU A 138 -1.88 -4.97 -7.91
C LEU A 138 -2.70 -4.12 -8.89
N ALA A 139 -2.01 -3.28 -9.66
CA ALA A 139 -2.63 -2.24 -10.47
C ALA A 139 -3.34 -2.77 -11.73
N ASN A 140 -3.13 -4.04 -12.09
CA ASN A 140 -3.74 -4.69 -13.26
C ASN A 140 -5.04 -5.45 -12.94
N ASN A 141 -5.47 -5.45 -11.68
CA ASN A 141 -6.67 -6.19 -11.28
C ASN A 141 -7.89 -5.30 -11.45
N ALA A 142 -8.23 -4.99 -12.69
CA ALA A 142 -9.56 -4.50 -13.05
C ALA A 142 -10.53 -5.68 -13.27
N SER A 143 -10.35 -6.79 -12.55
CA SER A 143 -11.32 -7.88 -12.66
C SER A 143 -12.60 -7.44 -11.97
N HIS A 144 -13.70 -7.55 -12.72
CA HIS A 144 -15.04 -7.49 -12.16
C HIS A 144 -15.40 -8.83 -11.49
N ASP A 145 -14.46 -9.78 -11.39
CA ASP A 145 -14.71 -11.09 -10.80
C ASP A 145 -14.87 -10.94 -9.28
N PRO A 146 -16.08 -11.18 -8.73
CA PRO A 146 -16.35 -11.03 -7.31
C PRO A 146 -15.50 -11.97 -6.44
N ASN A 147 -15.08 -13.12 -6.96
CA ASN A 147 -14.28 -14.09 -6.19
C ASN A 147 -12.86 -13.59 -5.95
N GLU A 148 -12.28 -12.91 -6.95
CA GLU A 148 -10.95 -12.34 -6.85
C GLU A 148 -10.93 -11.15 -5.89
N GLN A 149 -11.99 -10.31 -5.92
CA GLN A 149 -12.19 -9.21 -4.97
C GLN A 149 -12.43 -9.73 -3.54
N ALA A 150 -13.19 -10.82 -3.37
CA ALA A 150 -13.39 -11.49 -2.09
C ALA A 150 -12.10 -12.05 -1.49
N ARG A 151 -11.19 -12.58 -2.32
CA ARG A 151 -9.87 -13.07 -1.86
C ARG A 151 -8.99 -11.93 -1.36
N VAL A 152 -8.98 -10.78 -2.04
CA VAL A 152 -8.24 -9.59 -1.58
C VAL A 152 -8.80 -9.11 -0.23
N LEU A 153 -10.13 -9.08 -0.09
CA LEU A 153 -10.79 -8.76 1.18
C LEU A 153 -10.40 -9.77 2.28
N TYR A 154 -10.49 -11.07 2.01
CA TYR A 154 -10.14 -12.13 2.97
C TYR A 154 -8.69 -12.03 3.46
N VAL A 155 -7.74 -11.75 2.56
CA VAL A 155 -6.33 -11.53 2.93
C VAL A 155 -6.19 -10.26 3.79
N GLY A 156 -6.90 -9.19 3.45
CA GLY A 156 -6.94 -7.97 4.27
C GLY A 156 -7.51 -8.24 5.68
N MET A 157 -8.61 -8.98 5.77
CA MET A 157 -9.27 -9.34 7.03
C MET A 157 -8.38 -10.19 7.93
N THR A 158 -7.68 -11.18 7.36
CA THR A 158 -6.83 -12.10 8.12
C THR A 158 -5.51 -11.48 8.57
N ARG A 159 -5.10 -10.34 8.01
CA ARG A 159 -3.88 -9.62 8.40
C ARG A 159 -4.12 -8.34 9.20
N ALA A 160 -5.36 -7.88 9.31
CA ALA A 160 -5.71 -6.75 10.13
C ALA A 160 -5.67 -7.15 11.62
N MET A 161 -4.67 -6.66 12.37
CA MET A 161 -4.51 -7.01 13.78
C MET A 161 -5.46 -6.26 14.72
N ASN A 162 -5.91 -5.05 14.34
CA ASN A 162 -6.76 -4.21 15.21
C ASN A 162 -7.97 -3.61 14.47
N ARG A 163 -7.77 -3.00 13.30
CA ARG A 163 -8.85 -2.45 12.47
C ARG A 163 -8.57 -2.69 11.00
N LEU A 164 -9.60 -3.11 10.26
CA LEU A 164 -9.59 -3.17 8.80
C LEU A 164 -10.35 -1.97 8.25
N TRP A 165 -9.69 -1.16 7.44
CA TRP A 165 -10.32 -0.07 6.69
C TRP A 165 -10.48 -0.51 5.24
N LEU A 166 -11.73 -0.68 4.81
CA LEU A 166 -12.05 -0.99 3.43
C LEU A 166 -12.48 0.30 2.73
N THR A 167 -11.78 0.67 1.66
CA THR A 167 -12.15 1.80 0.83
C THR A 167 -12.28 1.33 -0.61
N THR A 168 -13.27 1.86 -1.32
CA THR A 168 -13.53 1.54 -2.73
C THR A 168 -13.46 2.83 -3.53
N SER A 169 -12.80 2.77 -4.69
CA SER A 169 -12.69 3.94 -5.58
C SER A 169 -13.91 4.10 -6.50
N LYS A 170 -14.77 3.07 -6.55
CA LYS A 170 -16.00 3.03 -7.33
C LYS A 170 -17.01 2.17 -6.58
N ASP A 171 -18.29 2.49 -6.77
CA ASP A 171 -19.36 1.62 -6.34
C ASP A 171 -19.40 0.39 -7.26
N SER A 172 -19.06 -0.79 -6.72
CA SER A 172 -19.03 -2.06 -7.43
C SER A 172 -19.99 -3.04 -6.77
N ASP A 173 -20.48 -4.04 -7.52
CA ASP A 173 -21.32 -5.11 -6.97
C ASP A 173 -20.75 -5.73 -5.69
N PHE A 174 -19.42 -5.88 -5.64
CA PHE A 174 -18.73 -6.36 -4.46
C PHE A 174 -18.71 -5.33 -3.32
N ALA A 175 -18.43 -4.06 -3.61
CA ALA A 175 -18.47 -2.98 -2.62
C ALA A 175 -19.85 -2.87 -1.97
N GLN A 176 -20.92 -2.93 -2.77
CA GLN A 176 -22.29 -2.91 -2.29
C GLN A 176 -22.59 -4.13 -1.43
N LYS A 177 -22.22 -5.34 -1.87
CA LYS A 177 -22.41 -6.58 -1.09
C LYS A 177 -21.63 -6.55 0.22
N ALA A 178 -20.39 -6.08 0.21
CA ALA A 178 -19.55 -5.95 1.39
C ALA A 178 -20.12 -4.92 2.38
N GLN A 179 -20.57 -3.76 1.88
CA GLN A 179 -21.21 -2.74 2.70
C GLN A 179 -22.50 -3.26 3.34
N LEU A 180 -23.36 -3.93 2.57
CA LEU A 180 -24.61 -4.51 3.06
C LEU A 180 -24.34 -5.58 4.15
N ALA A 181 -23.31 -6.41 3.97
CA ALA A 181 -22.90 -7.40 4.96
C ALA A 181 -22.39 -6.72 6.25
N CYS A 182 -21.57 -5.67 6.14
CA CYS A 182 -21.11 -4.90 7.29
C CYS A 182 -22.26 -4.23 8.05
N THR A 183 -23.23 -3.64 7.34
CA THR A 183 -24.40 -3.02 7.98
C THR A 183 -25.27 -4.04 8.71
N ARG A 184 -25.45 -5.24 8.15
CA ARG A 184 -26.20 -6.34 8.82
C ARG A 184 -25.52 -6.87 10.07
N LEU A 185 -24.20 -6.95 10.07
CA LEU A 185 -23.42 -7.42 11.23
C LEU A 185 -23.31 -6.37 12.34
N ALA A 186 -23.52 -5.09 12.01
CA ALA A 186 -23.49 -3.97 12.94
C ALA A 186 -24.86 -3.62 13.54
N ALA A 187 -25.94 -4.24 13.05
CA ALA A 187 -27.30 -4.14 13.56
C ALA A 187 -27.58 -5.27 14.57
#